data_AF-A0A0M8UVB7-F1
#
_entry.id   AF-A0A0M8UVB7-F1
#
_cell.length_a   1.000
_cell.length_b   1.000
_cell.length_c   1.000
_cell.angle_alpha   90.00
_cell.angle_beta   90.00
_cell.angle_gamma   90.00
#
_symmetry.space_group_name_H-M   'P 1'
#
loop_
_entity.id
_entity.type
_entity.pdbx_description
1 polymer ?
#
loop_
_entity_poly.entity_id
_entity_poly.type
_entity_poly.pdbx_seq_one_letter_code
_entity_poly.pdbx_strand_id
1 'polypeptide(L)'
;MTQVDEMAAGALTALETTTANAQAVQAALHAAFWGHQNADSGGDWAVFTQLFPDQALSHGLSHQTVTQFLEYAEAYQLAAVEAVLALPLDQIADHCVTTGWNTLIAHQAPEWARYDCSDELWPEFRKYFVDHAAWLDPHVGTIAEQHMAQLDAASWTDRYSYLVSLGLPVTQPAAAEWGEPDGTECFADIPEEELAALIDHLLDLTAV
;
A
#
# COMPACT_ATOMS: atom_id res chain seq x y z
N MET A 1 -19.41 -9.76 1.03
CA MET A 1 -19.15 -8.33 1.31
C MET A 1 -20.46 -7.60 1.13
N THR A 2 -20.85 -6.77 2.09
CA THR A 2 -22.06 -5.94 1.96
C THR A 2 -21.72 -4.63 1.23
N GLN A 3 -22.72 -3.93 0.71
CA GLN A 3 -22.53 -2.62 0.08
C GLN A 3 -21.90 -1.59 1.05
N VAL A 4 -22.15 -1.73 2.35
CA VAL A 4 -21.55 -0.88 3.39
C VAL A 4 -20.06 -1.18 3.55
N ASP A 5 -19.67 -2.46 3.52
CA ASP A 5 -18.25 -2.86 3.61
C ASP A 5 -17.45 -2.37 2.39
N GLU A 6 -18.03 -2.48 1.19
CA GLU A 6 -17.44 -1.96 -0.06
C GLU A 6 -17.26 -0.45 -0.02
N MET A 7 -18.26 0.26 0.48
CA MET A 7 -18.23 1.71 0.60
C MET A 7 -17.16 2.18 1.60
N ALA A 8 -17.07 1.53 2.76
CA ALA A 8 -16.05 1.83 3.76
C ALA A 8 -14.64 1.54 3.23
N ALA A 9 -14.44 0.40 2.55
CA ALA A 9 -13.17 0.04 1.94
C ALA A 9 -12.72 1.05 0.87
N GLY A 10 -13.63 1.49 -0.01
CA GLY A 10 -13.31 2.51 -1.01
C GLY A 10 -12.99 3.87 -0.38
N ALA A 11 -13.71 4.24 0.69
CA ALA A 11 -13.43 5.48 1.44
C ALA A 11 -12.05 5.44 2.11
N LEU A 12 -11.71 4.35 2.80
CA LEU A 12 -10.39 4.15 3.42
C LEU A 12 -9.26 4.19 2.38
N THR A 13 -9.49 3.64 1.19
CA THR A 13 -8.53 3.66 0.08
C THR A 13 -8.34 5.09 -0.46
N ALA A 14 -9.42 5.84 -0.67
CA ALA A 14 -9.36 7.23 -1.11
C ALA A 14 -8.72 8.17 -0.07
N LEU A 15 -8.80 7.78 1.21
CA LEU A 15 -8.13 8.45 2.33
C LEU A 15 -6.66 8.00 2.50
N GLU A 16 -6.15 7.13 1.63
CA GLU A 16 -4.79 6.58 1.71
C GLU A 16 -4.48 6.07 3.13
N THR A 17 -5.47 5.38 3.72
CA THR A 17 -5.40 5.00 5.13
C THR A 17 -4.38 3.88 5.31
N THR A 18 -3.41 4.11 6.20
CA THR A 18 -2.43 3.15 6.69
C THR A 18 -2.65 2.92 8.19
N THR A 19 -2.09 1.85 8.73
CA THR A 19 -2.11 1.59 10.18
C THR A 19 -1.49 2.74 10.98
N ALA A 20 -0.54 3.48 10.38
CA ALA A 20 0.13 4.61 11.02
C ALA A 20 -0.77 5.87 11.09
N ASN A 21 -1.65 6.09 10.12
CA ASN A 21 -2.50 7.28 10.06
C ASN A 21 -3.99 7.01 10.38
N ALA A 22 -4.40 5.75 10.57
CA ALA A 22 -5.81 5.37 10.81
C ALA A 22 -6.51 6.17 11.92
N GLN A 23 -5.82 6.44 13.02
CA GLN A 23 -6.37 7.25 14.11
C GLN A 23 -6.56 8.73 13.71
N ALA A 24 -5.62 9.29 12.95
CA ALA A 24 -5.71 10.67 12.46
C ALA A 24 -6.86 10.82 11.45
N VAL A 25 -7.01 9.84 10.54
CA VAL A 25 -8.13 9.75 9.60
C VAL A 25 -9.47 9.71 10.34
N GLN A 26 -9.63 8.80 11.30
CA GLN A 26 -10.87 8.71 12.09
C GLN A 26 -11.14 9.99 12.88
N ALA A 27 -10.12 10.60 13.49
CA ALA A 27 -10.28 11.83 14.24
C ALA A 27 -10.74 13.00 13.36
N ALA A 28 -10.13 13.17 12.18
CA ALA A 28 -10.52 14.19 11.21
C ALA A 28 -11.97 14.01 10.73
N LEU A 29 -12.34 12.77 10.38
CA LEU A 29 -13.72 12.44 9.99
C LEU A 29 -14.70 12.69 11.14
N HIS A 30 -14.37 12.28 12.37
CA HIS A 30 -15.22 12.54 13.53
C HIS A 30 -15.40 14.03 13.81
N ALA A 31 -14.33 14.81 13.74
CA ALA A 31 -14.38 16.25 14.00
C ALA A 31 -15.25 16.98 12.96
N ALA A 32 -15.06 16.67 11.68
CA ALA A 32 -15.89 17.22 10.60
C ALA A 32 -17.35 16.74 10.70
N PHE A 33 -17.55 15.47 11.04
CA PHE A 33 -18.87 14.88 11.19
C PHE A 33 -19.62 15.48 12.40
N TRP A 34 -18.99 15.67 13.55
CA TRP A 34 -19.64 16.36 14.67
C TRP A 34 -19.85 17.85 14.39
N GLY A 35 -18.92 18.49 13.70
CA GLY A 35 -19.06 19.88 13.28
C GLY A 35 -20.29 20.10 12.40
N HIS A 36 -20.57 19.19 11.45
CA HIS A 36 -21.76 19.31 10.59
C HIS A 36 -23.06 19.12 11.36
N GLN A 37 -23.13 18.15 12.30
CA GLN A 37 -24.35 17.88 13.07
C GLN A 37 -24.80 19.07 13.93
N ASN A 38 -23.86 19.96 14.27
CA ASN A 38 -24.12 21.13 15.09
C ASN A 38 -24.36 22.42 14.27
N ALA A 39 -24.38 22.33 12.93
CA ALA A 39 -24.58 23.49 12.06
C ALA A 39 -26.07 23.67 11.69
N ASP A 40 -26.64 24.84 11.96
CA ASP A 40 -28.06 25.18 11.74
C ASP A 40 -28.46 25.39 10.26
N SER A 41 -27.61 25.07 9.28
CA SER A 41 -27.81 25.48 7.88
C SER A 41 -27.54 24.38 6.84
N GLY A 42 -28.55 24.11 6.01
CA GLY A 42 -28.47 23.70 4.60
C GLY A 42 -27.56 22.52 4.22
N GLY A 43 -28.16 21.34 4.05
CA GLY A 43 -27.59 20.16 3.38
C GLY A 43 -26.38 19.57 4.10
N ASP A 44 -26.59 18.48 4.83
CA ASP A 44 -25.60 17.86 5.72
C ASP A 44 -24.24 17.58 5.02
N TRP A 45 -24.26 17.27 3.72
CA TRP A 45 -23.06 17.10 2.90
C TRP A 45 -22.29 18.40 2.62
N ALA A 46 -22.98 19.49 2.28
CA ALA A 46 -22.34 20.75 1.91
C ALA A 46 -21.54 21.33 3.08
N VAL A 47 -22.10 21.26 4.30
CA VAL A 47 -21.39 21.67 5.52
C VAL A 47 -20.19 20.77 5.78
N PHE A 48 -20.35 19.45 5.68
CA PHE A 48 -19.24 18.51 5.86
C PHE A 48 -18.09 18.82 4.89
N THR A 49 -18.38 19.05 3.61
CA THR A 49 -17.34 19.36 2.59
C THR A 49 -16.59 20.66 2.86
N GLN A 50 -17.18 21.59 3.63
CA GLN A 50 -16.48 22.82 4.05
C GLN A 50 -15.58 22.56 5.27
N LEU A 51 -16.00 21.70 6.19
CA LEU A 51 -15.30 21.44 7.44
C LEU A 51 -14.17 20.41 7.28
N PHE A 52 -14.41 19.36 6.49
CA PHE A 52 -13.49 18.23 6.38
C PHE A 52 -12.08 18.61 5.93
N PRO A 53 -11.87 19.48 4.91
CA PRO A 53 -10.52 19.86 4.50
C PRO A 53 -9.68 20.43 5.65
N ASP A 54 -10.23 21.37 6.43
CA ASP A 54 -9.52 21.98 7.53
C ASP A 54 -9.20 20.97 8.64
N GLN A 55 -10.15 20.09 8.97
CA GLN A 55 -9.91 19.03 9.96
C GLN A 55 -8.84 18.05 9.48
N ALA A 56 -8.96 17.55 8.26
CA ALA A 56 -8.01 16.60 7.67
C ALA A 56 -6.58 17.15 7.64
N LEU A 57 -6.39 18.39 7.19
CA LEU A 57 -5.08 19.03 7.16
C LEU A 57 -4.51 19.25 8.57
N SER A 58 -5.35 19.61 9.55
CA SER A 58 -4.93 19.75 10.96
C SER A 58 -4.48 18.43 11.60
N HIS A 59 -4.97 17.31 11.06
CA HIS A 59 -4.59 15.95 11.45
C HIS A 59 -3.44 15.38 10.59
N GLY A 60 -2.86 16.18 9.69
CA GLY A 60 -1.68 15.80 8.90
C GLY A 60 -1.98 15.02 7.61
N LEU A 61 -3.23 14.96 7.18
CA LEU A 61 -3.58 14.39 5.87
C LEU A 61 -3.16 15.36 4.76
N SER A 62 -2.85 14.84 3.57
CA SER A 62 -2.44 15.67 2.44
C SER A 62 -3.64 16.30 1.73
N HIS A 63 -3.43 17.41 1.01
CA HIS A 63 -4.46 17.99 0.15
C HIS A 63 -4.96 17.00 -0.92
N GLN A 64 -4.06 16.19 -1.47
CA GLN A 64 -4.43 15.18 -2.48
C GLN A 64 -5.38 14.13 -1.90
N THR A 65 -5.04 13.60 -0.72
CA THR A 65 -5.86 12.64 0.02
C THR A 65 -7.26 13.20 0.31
N VAL A 66 -7.34 14.48 0.71
CA VAL A 66 -8.62 15.16 0.95
C VAL A 66 -9.46 15.23 -0.31
N THR A 67 -8.86 15.66 -1.43
CA THR A 67 -9.55 15.76 -2.72
C THR A 67 -10.07 14.40 -3.19
N GLN A 68 -9.22 13.37 -3.17
CA GLN A 68 -9.58 12.01 -3.58
C GLN A 68 -10.74 11.45 -2.75
N PHE A 69 -10.70 11.66 -1.42
CA PHE A 69 -11.80 11.24 -0.56
C PHE A 69 -13.11 11.96 -0.91
N LEU A 70 -13.08 13.28 -1.12
CA LEU A 70 -14.29 14.05 -1.45
C LEU A 70 -14.87 13.67 -2.81
N GLU A 71 -14.02 13.41 -3.81
CA GLU A 71 -14.43 12.89 -5.13
C GLU A 71 -15.08 11.51 -5.01
N TYR A 72 -14.47 10.60 -4.23
CA TYR A 72 -15.06 9.28 -3.96
C TYR A 72 -16.39 9.41 -3.23
N ALA A 73 -16.43 10.24 -2.18
CA ALA A 73 -17.59 10.41 -1.33
C ALA A 73 -18.70 11.20 -2.02
N GLU A 74 -18.50 11.89 -3.15
CA GLU A 74 -19.58 12.59 -3.86
C GLU A 74 -20.74 11.65 -4.25
N ALA A 75 -20.44 10.40 -4.61
CA ALA A 75 -21.44 9.40 -4.99
C ALA A 75 -22.28 8.89 -3.81
N TYR A 76 -21.76 8.97 -2.58
CA TYR A 76 -22.35 8.35 -1.38
C TYR A 76 -22.64 9.35 -0.25
N GLN A 77 -22.10 10.55 -0.36
CA GLN A 77 -22.13 11.64 0.61
C GLN A 77 -21.74 11.16 2.01
N LEU A 78 -22.52 11.54 3.02
CA LEU A 78 -22.28 11.18 4.41
C LEU A 78 -22.35 9.66 4.66
N ALA A 79 -23.00 8.88 3.81
CA ALA A 79 -23.03 7.42 3.99
C ALA A 79 -21.62 6.81 3.91
N ALA A 80 -20.71 7.37 3.10
CA ALA A 80 -19.32 6.93 3.07
C ALA A 80 -18.57 7.30 4.37
N VAL A 81 -18.85 8.48 4.93
CA VAL A 81 -18.27 8.93 6.21
C VAL A 81 -18.74 8.02 7.34
N GLU A 82 -20.07 7.81 7.44
CA GLU A 82 -20.69 6.97 8.46
C GLU A 82 -20.19 5.53 8.39
N ALA A 83 -19.98 5.00 7.19
CA ALA A 83 -19.45 3.66 7.00
C ALA A 83 -18.02 3.51 7.55
N VAL A 84 -17.14 4.50 7.35
CA VAL A 84 -15.80 4.51 7.95
C VAL A 84 -15.88 4.68 9.46
N LEU A 85 -16.72 5.58 9.96
CA LEU A 85 -16.86 5.85 11.40
C LEU A 85 -17.52 4.68 12.16
N ALA A 86 -18.26 3.81 11.48
CA ALA A 86 -18.81 2.59 12.06
C ALA A 86 -17.76 1.48 12.24
N LEU A 87 -16.61 1.57 11.55
CA LEU A 87 -15.55 0.57 11.66
C LEU A 87 -14.74 0.77 12.95
N PRO A 88 -14.53 -0.30 13.74
CA PRO A 88 -13.57 -0.26 14.82
C PRO A 88 -12.13 -0.24 14.25
N LEU A 89 -11.18 0.29 15.04
CA LEU A 89 -9.80 0.49 14.60
C LEU A 89 -9.08 -0.80 14.17
N ASP A 90 -9.42 -1.94 14.76
CA ASP A 90 -8.90 -3.25 14.38
C ASP A 90 -9.33 -3.63 12.96
N GLN A 91 -10.58 -3.38 12.58
CA GLN A 91 -11.04 -3.63 11.21
C GLN A 91 -10.41 -2.67 10.19
N ILE A 92 -10.15 -1.42 10.58
CA ILE A 92 -9.39 -0.49 9.74
C ILE A 92 -7.95 -1.00 9.57
N ALA A 93 -7.31 -1.46 10.64
CA ALA A 93 -5.97 -2.02 10.56
C ALA A 93 -5.90 -3.25 9.65
N ASP A 94 -6.86 -4.17 9.75
CA ASP A 94 -6.98 -5.34 8.87
C ASP A 94 -7.17 -4.94 7.40
N HIS A 95 -7.97 -3.89 7.14
CA HIS A 95 -8.12 -3.33 5.81
C HIS A 95 -6.79 -2.75 5.28
N CYS A 96 -6.10 -1.92 6.07
CA CYS A 96 -4.81 -1.33 5.70
C CYS A 96 -3.77 -2.41 5.37
N VAL A 97 -3.71 -3.47 6.17
CA VAL A 97 -2.82 -4.61 5.93
C VAL A 97 -3.16 -5.31 4.62
N THR A 98 -4.44 -5.62 4.41
CA THR A 98 -4.90 -6.33 3.20
C THR A 98 -4.64 -5.51 1.95
N THR A 99 -4.98 -4.22 1.97
CA THR A 99 -4.76 -3.29 0.86
C THR A 99 -3.27 -3.11 0.60
N GLY A 100 -2.47 -2.87 1.64
CA GLY A 100 -1.02 -2.71 1.50
C GLY A 100 -0.34 -3.97 0.96
N TRP A 101 -0.76 -5.16 1.37
CA TRP A 101 -0.27 -6.43 0.81
C TRP A 101 -0.61 -6.58 -0.67
N ASN A 102 -1.86 -6.26 -1.06
CA ASN A 102 -2.27 -6.30 -2.45
C ASN A 102 -1.51 -5.28 -3.31
N THR A 103 -1.28 -4.07 -2.80
CA THR A 103 -0.47 -3.04 -3.45
C THR A 103 0.98 -3.49 -3.62
N LEU A 104 1.58 -4.09 -2.60
CA LEU A 104 2.94 -4.63 -2.64
C LEU A 104 3.09 -5.67 -3.76
N ILE A 105 2.13 -6.59 -3.88
CA ILE A 105 2.16 -7.61 -4.93
C ILE A 105 1.92 -6.99 -6.31
N ALA A 106 0.93 -6.11 -6.44
CA ALA A 106 0.53 -5.57 -7.74
C ALA A 106 1.58 -4.62 -8.35
N HIS A 107 2.19 -3.75 -7.53
CA HIS A 107 3.08 -2.70 -8.03
C HIS A 107 4.51 -3.18 -8.28
N GLN A 108 4.94 -4.24 -7.60
CA GLN A 108 6.31 -4.74 -7.66
C GLN A 108 6.39 -6.16 -8.27
N ALA A 109 5.29 -6.64 -8.85
CA ALA A 109 5.20 -7.94 -9.51
C ALA A 109 6.34 -8.21 -10.52
N PRO A 110 6.73 -7.26 -11.39
CA PRO A 110 7.85 -7.46 -12.31
C PRO A 110 9.19 -7.72 -11.62
N GLU A 111 9.45 -7.04 -10.52
CA GLU A 111 10.66 -7.14 -9.71
C GLU A 111 10.69 -8.48 -8.98
N TRP A 112 9.56 -8.90 -8.40
CA TRP A 112 9.42 -10.21 -7.75
C TRP A 112 9.62 -11.38 -8.70
N ALA A 113 9.20 -11.24 -9.96
CA ALA A 113 9.34 -12.28 -10.97
C ALA A 113 10.80 -12.59 -11.34
N ARG A 114 11.72 -11.65 -11.09
CA ARG A 114 13.15 -11.86 -11.36
C ARG A 114 13.84 -12.76 -10.32
N TYR A 115 13.22 -12.96 -9.15
CA TYR A 115 13.77 -13.85 -8.15
C TYR A 115 13.50 -15.31 -8.50
N ASP A 116 14.59 -16.09 -8.59
CA ASP A 116 14.61 -17.50 -9.00
C ASP A 116 14.55 -18.48 -7.81
N CYS A 117 14.22 -18.01 -6.61
CA CYS A 117 14.23 -18.78 -5.37
C CYS A 117 15.60 -19.35 -4.94
N SER A 118 16.71 -18.93 -5.58
CA SER A 118 18.06 -19.34 -5.19
C SER A 118 18.41 -18.89 -3.77
N ASP A 119 19.30 -19.65 -3.13
CA ASP A 119 19.83 -19.31 -1.82
C ASP A 119 20.81 -18.13 -1.87
N GLU A 120 21.49 -17.94 -3.01
CA GLU A 120 22.42 -16.83 -3.22
C GLU A 120 21.71 -15.48 -3.14
N LEU A 121 20.55 -15.35 -3.82
CA LEU A 121 19.78 -14.10 -3.86
C LEU A 121 18.77 -13.96 -2.71
N TRP A 122 18.60 -14.99 -1.87
CA TRP A 122 17.59 -14.98 -0.80
C TRP A 122 17.72 -13.80 0.18
N PRO A 123 18.91 -13.47 0.73
CA PRO A 123 19.03 -12.38 1.70
C PRO A 123 18.65 -11.02 1.12
N GLU A 124 19.00 -10.78 -0.16
CA GLU A 124 18.69 -9.54 -0.86
C GLU A 124 17.20 -9.43 -1.17
N PHE A 125 16.60 -10.49 -1.74
CA PHE A 125 15.17 -10.57 -2.00
C PHE A 125 14.36 -10.33 -0.72
N ARG A 126 14.69 -11.03 0.37
CA ARG A 126 14.03 -10.89 1.67
C ARG A 126 14.10 -9.47 2.19
N LYS A 127 15.30 -8.87 2.18
CA LYS A 127 15.49 -7.49 2.64
C LYS A 127 14.65 -6.51 1.82
N TYR A 128 14.75 -6.60 0.49
CA TYR A 128 14.06 -5.69 -0.40
C TYR A 128 12.53 -5.83 -0.27
N PHE A 129 12.01 -7.06 -0.17
CA PHE A 129 10.59 -7.31 0.05
C PHE A 129 10.09 -6.70 1.36
N VAL A 130 10.81 -6.90 2.46
CA VAL A 130 10.45 -6.36 3.79
C VAL A 130 10.55 -4.83 3.81
N ASP A 131 11.57 -4.24 3.20
CA ASP A 131 11.73 -2.79 3.13
C ASP A 131 10.59 -2.14 2.32
N HIS A 132 10.18 -2.73 1.19
CA HIS A 132 9.05 -2.24 0.38
C HIS A 132 7.72 -2.38 1.12
N ALA A 133 7.52 -3.52 1.79
CA ALA A 133 6.36 -3.73 2.65
C ALA A 133 6.28 -2.68 3.76
N ALA A 134 7.39 -2.41 4.46
CA ALA A 134 7.47 -1.44 5.54
C ALA A 134 7.31 0.02 5.06
N TRP A 135 7.75 0.32 3.84
CA TRP A 135 7.56 1.64 3.23
C TRP A 135 6.08 1.92 2.92
N LEU A 136 5.33 0.91 2.45
CA LEU A 136 3.88 1.01 2.25
C LEU A 136 3.14 1.17 3.57
N ASP A 137 3.41 0.27 4.52
CA ASP A 137 2.79 0.28 5.82
C ASP A 137 3.67 -0.49 6.85
N PRO A 138 4.00 0.09 8.01
CA PRO A 138 4.85 -0.58 9.00
C PRO A 138 4.33 -1.95 9.48
N HIS A 139 3.01 -2.14 9.57
CA HIS A 139 2.43 -3.43 9.93
C HIS A 139 2.51 -4.44 8.78
N VAL A 140 2.36 -3.99 7.53
CA VAL A 140 2.62 -4.85 6.35
C VAL A 140 4.08 -5.30 6.35
N GLY A 141 5.01 -4.40 6.66
CA GLY A 141 6.43 -4.74 6.87
C GLY A 141 6.65 -5.80 7.97
N THR A 142 5.96 -5.66 9.11
CA THR A 142 6.04 -6.64 10.21
C THR A 142 5.51 -8.02 9.79
N ILE A 143 4.41 -8.05 9.05
CA ILE A 143 3.81 -9.29 8.53
C ILE A 143 4.72 -9.92 7.46
N ALA A 144 5.27 -9.11 6.55
CA ALA A 144 6.26 -9.54 5.58
C ALA A 144 7.47 -10.18 6.25
N GLU A 145 8.04 -9.54 7.27
CA GLU A 145 9.16 -10.09 8.04
C GLU A 145 8.83 -11.44 8.68
N GLN A 146 7.64 -11.58 9.28
CA GLN A 146 7.18 -12.85 9.86
C GLN A 146 7.07 -13.95 8.79
N HIS A 147 6.49 -13.62 7.62
CA HIS A 147 6.37 -14.57 6.52
C HIS A 147 7.73 -14.96 5.93
N MET A 148 8.67 -14.04 5.80
CA MET A 148 9.97 -14.33 5.21
C MET A 148 10.90 -15.06 6.20
N ALA A 149 10.89 -14.70 7.49
CA ALA A 149 11.75 -15.32 8.50
C ALA A 149 11.59 -16.84 8.61
N GLN A 150 10.38 -17.37 8.39
CA GLN A 150 10.15 -18.82 8.42
C GLN A 150 10.82 -19.58 7.24
N LEU A 151 11.25 -18.85 6.20
CA LEU A 151 11.86 -19.41 5.00
C LEU A 151 13.40 -19.36 5.03
N ASP A 152 14.00 -18.77 6.06
CA ASP A 152 15.46 -18.60 6.17
C ASP A 152 16.23 -19.93 6.17
N ALA A 153 15.61 -21.01 6.65
CA ALA A 153 16.16 -22.36 6.64
C ALA A 153 15.42 -23.32 5.68
N ALA A 154 14.48 -22.80 4.88
CA ALA A 154 13.68 -23.62 3.97
C ALA A 154 14.48 -24.02 2.73
N SER A 155 14.14 -25.17 2.14
CA SER A 155 14.67 -25.53 0.82
C SER A 155 14.13 -24.56 -0.25
N TRP A 156 14.83 -24.43 -1.39
CA TRP A 156 14.34 -23.60 -2.48
C TRP A 156 12.93 -24.00 -2.95
N THR A 157 12.58 -25.29 -2.90
CA THR A 157 11.28 -25.81 -3.31
C THR A 157 10.18 -25.39 -2.33
N ASP A 158 10.45 -25.47 -1.03
CA ASP A 158 9.51 -25.02 0.00
C ASP A 158 9.33 -23.51 -0.05
N ARG A 159 10.43 -22.77 -0.27
CA ARG A 159 10.42 -21.32 -0.45
C ARG A 159 9.58 -20.91 -1.66
N TYR A 160 9.82 -21.50 -2.83
CA TYR A 160 9.04 -21.25 -4.04
C TYR A 160 7.54 -21.51 -3.80
N SER A 161 7.20 -22.68 -3.27
CA SER A 161 5.81 -23.07 -3.02
C SER A 161 5.11 -22.11 -2.06
N TYR A 162 5.83 -21.66 -1.02
CA TYR A 162 5.29 -20.71 -0.05
C TYR A 162 5.11 -19.31 -0.64
N LEU A 163 6.10 -18.77 -1.35
CA LEU A 163 6.03 -17.45 -1.97
C LEU A 163 4.92 -17.39 -3.04
N VAL A 164 4.74 -18.45 -3.83
CA VAL A 164 3.60 -18.55 -4.76
C VAL A 164 2.27 -18.60 -4.01
N SER A 165 2.20 -19.28 -2.86
CA SER A 165 0.97 -19.32 -2.05
C SER A 165 0.59 -17.97 -1.45
N LEU A 166 1.57 -17.07 -1.28
CA LEU A 166 1.38 -15.69 -0.88
C LEU A 166 0.97 -14.77 -2.04
N GLY A 167 0.93 -15.29 -3.27
CA GLY A 167 0.59 -14.54 -4.49
C GLY A 167 1.78 -13.86 -5.16
N LEU A 168 3.02 -14.13 -4.74
CA LEU A 168 4.19 -13.55 -5.39
C LEU A 168 4.48 -14.27 -6.72
N PRO A 169 4.73 -13.52 -7.81
CA PRO A 169 4.98 -14.10 -9.13
C PRO A 169 6.44 -14.57 -9.31
N VAL A 170 7.05 -15.17 -8.28
CA VAL A 170 8.45 -15.65 -8.31
C VAL A 170 8.64 -16.75 -9.35
N THR A 171 9.86 -16.85 -9.90
CA THR A 171 10.19 -17.89 -10.87
C THR A 171 10.69 -19.15 -10.18
N GLN A 172 10.31 -20.30 -10.74
CA GLN A 172 10.95 -21.55 -10.35
C GLN A 172 12.42 -21.45 -10.79
N PRO A 173 13.39 -21.83 -9.94
CA PRO A 173 14.76 -21.94 -10.40
C PRO A 173 14.74 -22.89 -11.58
N ALA A 174 15.22 -22.43 -12.74
CA ALA A 174 15.39 -23.30 -13.88
C ALA A 174 16.12 -24.55 -13.37
N ALA A 175 15.66 -25.73 -13.76
CA ALA A 175 16.47 -26.92 -13.61
C ALA A 175 17.75 -26.66 -14.42
N ALA A 176 18.75 -26.06 -13.78
CA ALA A 176 20.03 -25.77 -14.37
C ALA A 176 20.68 -27.13 -14.60
N GLU A 177 20.40 -27.73 -15.75
CA GLU A 177 21.47 -28.41 -16.47
C GLU A 177 22.63 -27.44 -16.46
N TRP A 178 23.74 -27.86 -15.86
CA TRP A 178 25.00 -27.13 -15.79
C TRP A 178 25.50 -26.82 -17.22
N GLY A 179 24.97 -25.75 -17.81
CA GLY A 179 25.63 -24.98 -18.85
C GLY A 179 26.31 -23.83 -18.14
N GLU A 180 27.64 -23.80 -18.18
CA GLU A 180 28.45 -22.73 -17.61
C GLU A 180 27.86 -21.36 -17.97
N PRO A 181 27.67 -20.45 -17.00
CA PRO A 181 27.26 -19.09 -17.32
C PRO A 181 28.40 -18.43 -18.11
N ASP A 182 28.11 -18.01 -19.34
CA ASP A 182 28.95 -17.03 -20.03
C ASP A 182 28.82 -15.73 -19.21
N GLY A 183 29.79 -15.53 -18.31
CA GLY A 183 29.64 -14.68 -17.14
C GLY A 183 29.57 -13.19 -17.46
N THR A 184 28.40 -12.63 -17.74
CA THR A 184 28.32 -11.19 -18.03
C THR A 184 27.08 -10.43 -17.57
N GLU A 185 26.14 -10.96 -16.78
CA GLU A 185 25.04 -10.08 -16.28
C GLU A 185 24.71 -10.31 -14.80
N CYS A 186 25.69 -10.04 -13.94
CA CYS A 186 25.45 -9.68 -12.54
C CYS A 186 25.06 -8.20 -12.48
N PHE A 187 23.92 -7.90 -11.83
CA PHE A 187 23.48 -6.68 -11.11
C PHE A 187 24.33 -5.37 -11.06
N ALA A 188 25.10 -5.01 -12.09
CA ALA A 188 26.03 -3.87 -12.03
C ALA A 188 25.93 -2.84 -13.16
N ASP A 189 25.18 -3.05 -14.24
CA ASP A 189 25.15 -2.09 -15.35
C ASP A 189 23.73 -1.63 -15.67
N ILE A 190 23.24 -0.63 -14.92
CA ILE A 190 22.31 0.33 -15.52
C ILE A 190 23.22 1.28 -16.32
N PRO A 191 23.10 1.38 -17.65
CA PRO A 191 23.87 2.35 -18.42
C PRO A 191 23.65 3.75 -17.82
N GLU A 192 24.71 4.54 -17.62
CA GLU A 192 24.60 5.91 -17.06
C GLU A 192 23.56 6.76 -17.81
N GLU A 193 23.33 6.47 -19.09
CA GLU A 193 22.30 7.10 -19.93
C GLU A 193 20.86 6.75 -19.50
N GLU A 194 20.59 5.51 -19.06
CA GLU A 194 19.28 5.10 -18.56
C GLU A 194 19.04 5.62 -17.13
N LEU A 195 20.09 5.69 -16.30
CA LEU A 195 20.00 6.30 -14.97
C LEU A 195 19.75 7.81 -15.07
N ALA A 196 20.41 8.49 -16.01
CA ALA A 196 20.19 9.92 -16.26
C ALA A 196 18.76 10.19 -16.76
N ALA A 197 18.22 9.36 -17.65
CA ALA A 197 16.84 9.49 -18.12
C ALA A 197 15.81 9.24 -17.00
N LEU A 198 16.09 8.29 -16.10
CA LEU A 198 15.23 8.02 -14.95
C LEU A 198 15.23 9.19 -13.95
N ILE A 199 16.40 9.79 -13.70
CA ILE A 199 16.52 10.97 -12.83
C ILE A 199 15.83 12.18 -13.45
N ASP A 200 15.98 12.42 -14.75
CA ASP A 200 15.31 13.54 -15.44
C ASP A 200 13.78 13.39 -15.41
N HIS A 201 13.28 12.15 -15.60
CA HIS A 201 11.84 11.86 -15.51
C HIS A 201 11.27 12.06 -14.10
N LEU A 202 12.04 11.72 -13.06
CA LEU A 202 11.64 11.93 -11.66
C LEU A 202 11.70 13.40 -11.25
N LEU A 203 12.63 14.18 -11.81
CA LEU A 203 12.71 15.62 -11.57
C LEU A 203 11.57 16.37 -12.26
N ASP A 204 11.14 15.95 -13.44
CA ASP A 204 10.00 16.55 -14.16
C ASP A 204 8.66 16.30 -13.42
N LEU A 205 8.54 15.19 -12.72
CA LEU A 205 7.36 14.85 -11.90
C LEU A 205 7.29 15.62 -10.56
N THR A 206 8.37 16.26 -10.12
CA THR A 206 8.42 17.06 -8.88
C THR A 206 8.37 18.58 -9.13
N ALA A 207 8.29 18.98 -10.40
CA ALA A 207 8.24 20.38 -10.82
C ALA A 207 6.82 20.98 -10.97
N VAL A 208 5.78 20.31 -10.44
CA VAL A 208 4.39 20.81 -10.40
C VAL A 208 3.93 21.06 -8.98
#